data_AF-T0JQM7-F1
#
_entry.id   AF-T0JQM7-F1
#
_cell.length_a   1.000
_cell.length_b   1.000
_cell.length_c   1.000
_cell.angle_alpha   90.00
_cell.angle_beta   90.00
_cell.angle_gamma   90.00
#
_symmetry.space_group_name_H-M   'P 1'
#
loop_
_entity.id
_entity.type
_entity.pdbx_description
1 polymer ?
#
loop_
_entity_poly.entity_id
_entity_poly.type
_entity_poly.pdbx_seq_one_letter_code
_entity_poly.pdbx_strand_id
1 'polypeptide(L)'
;MPAPSTLPKYLYKIVPEAPPSPLPEEYPLSDLDRNDGFIHLSTAEQVLGTADRFFSSATTLYLLKLPYASLEQGIQWDDLPSGGGCFPHLYGRNFGAADVEEARGFTRAEGQVWSEVLKGDAWLV
;
A
#
# COMPACT_ATOMS: atom_id res chain seq x y z
N MET A 1 -4.11 -13.60 12.92
CA MET A 1 -2.80 -14.31 12.83
C MET A 1 -1.77 -13.44 13.51
N PRO A 2 -0.67 -13.93 14.08
CA PRO A 2 0.34 -13.01 14.61
C PRO A 2 1.00 -12.21 13.47
N ALA A 3 1.64 -11.09 13.81
CA ALA A 3 2.49 -10.32 12.91
C ALA A 3 3.43 -11.24 12.09
N PRO A 4 3.80 -10.86 10.86
CA PRO A 4 4.57 -11.74 9.99
C PRO A 4 5.89 -12.16 10.65
N SER A 5 6.20 -13.46 10.60
CA SER A 5 7.40 -14.07 11.19
C SER A 5 8.71 -13.51 10.59
N THR A 6 8.61 -12.91 9.42
CA THR A 6 9.70 -12.21 8.73
C THR A 6 9.17 -10.83 8.33
N LEU A 7 9.86 -9.79 8.78
CA LEU A 7 9.48 -8.42 8.45
C LEU A 7 9.72 -8.17 6.96
N PRO A 8 8.78 -7.51 6.26
CA PRO A 8 8.96 -7.21 4.85
C PRO A 8 10.07 -6.18 4.66
N LYS A 9 10.74 -6.23 3.51
CA LYS A 9 11.70 -5.17 3.15
C LYS A 9 10.98 -3.87 2.80
N TYR A 10 9.82 -3.99 2.15
CA TYR A 10 9.03 -2.88 1.66
C TYR A 10 7.57 -3.01 2.06
N LEU A 11 6.95 -1.86 2.29
CA LEU A 11 5.51 -1.68 2.37
C LEU A 11 5.03 -0.89 1.16
N TYR A 12 3.76 -1.08 0.83
CA TYR A 12 3.17 -0.50 -0.36
C TYR A 12 1.91 0.29 0.03
N LYS A 13 1.84 1.54 -0.45
CA LYS A 13 0.58 2.32 -0.44
C LYS A 13 -0.03 2.26 -1.82
N ILE A 14 -1.31 1.88 -1.88
CA ILE A 14 -2.10 1.80 -3.10
C ILE A 14 -2.93 3.07 -3.23
N VAL A 15 -2.83 3.74 -4.39
CA VAL A 15 -3.62 4.94 -4.69
C VAL A 15 -4.22 4.84 -6.11
N PRO A 16 -5.44 5.33 -6.35
CA PRO A 16 -6.12 5.19 -7.65
C PRO A 16 -5.65 6.23 -8.67
N GLU A 17 -4.97 7.29 -8.22
CA GLU A 17 -4.53 8.43 -9.03
C GLU A 17 -3.02 8.58 -8.99
N ALA A 18 -2.47 9.30 -9.97
CA ALA A 18 -1.04 9.57 -10.01
C ALA A 18 -0.62 10.37 -8.76
N PRO A 19 0.45 9.97 -8.05
CA PRO A 19 0.95 10.75 -6.94
C PRO A 19 1.44 12.13 -7.42
N PRO A 20 1.38 13.17 -6.57
CA PRO A 20 1.90 14.48 -6.92
C PRO A 20 3.37 14.41 -7.34
N SER A 21 3.75 15.24 -8.32
CA SER A 21 5.13 15.38 -8.77
C SER A 21 5.56 16.86 -8.67
N PRO A 22 6.55 17.20 -7.82
CA PRO A 22 7.29 16.31 -6.94
C PRO A 22 6.42 15.72 -5.80
N LEU A 23 6.86 14.61 -5.22
CA LEU A 23 6.23 14.07 -4.02
C LEU A 23 6.30 15.13 -2.89
N PRO A 24 5.21 15.33 -2.14
CA PRO A 24 5.18 16.29 -1.05
C PRO A 24 5.94 15.77 0.18
N GLU A 25 6.28 16.67 1.10
CA GLU A 25 6.87 16.31 2.40
C GLU A 25 5.93 15.43 3.23
N GLU A 26 4.63 15.62 3.09
CA GLU A 26 3.60 14.76 3.66
C GLU A 26 2.62 14.34 2.57
N TYR A 27 2.43 13.02 2.40
CA TYR A 27 1.53 12.51 1.38
C TYR A 27 0.07 12.76 1.77
N PRO A 28 -0.80 13.20 0.84
CA PRO A 28 -2.21 13.40 1.13
C PRO A 28 -2.86 12.10 1.60
N LEU A 29 -3.44 12.12 2.78
CA LEU A 29 -4.19 10.99 3.32
C LEU A 29 -5.39 10.67 2.43
N SER A 30 -5.74 9.39 2.31
CA SER A 30 -7.04 9.03 1.72
C SER A 30 -8.18 9.35 2.70
N ASP A 31 -9.42 9.39 2.21
CA ASP A 31 -10.60 9.52 3.08
C ASP A 31 -10.65 8.42 4.15
N LEU A 32 -10.27 7.20 3.76
CA LEU A 32 -10.22 6.04 4.66
C LEU A 32 -9.16 6.24 5.75
N ASP A 33 -7.95 6.68 5.38
CA ASP A 33 -6.88 6.91 6.36
C ASP A 33 -7.26 8.01 7.36
N ARG A 34 -7.94 9.07 6.89
CA ARG A 34 -8.45 10.15 7.76
C ARG A 34 -9.53 9.64 8.71
N ASN A 35 -10.43 8.80 8.22
CA ASN A 35 -11.55 8.28 9.01
C ASN A 35 -11.06 7.32 10.10
N ASP A 36 -10.09 6.47 9.77
CA ASP A 36 -9.62 5.42 10.66
C ASP A 36 -8.48 5.90 11.59
N GLY A 37 -7.83 7.01 11.24
CA GLY A 37 -6.80 7.66 12.05
C GLY A 37 -5.39 7.06 11.89
N PHE A 38 -5.18 6.25 10.87
CA PHE A 38 -3.90 5.63 10.51
C PHE A 38 -3.81 5.41 9.01
N ILE A 39 -2.59 5.21 8.50
CA ILE A 39 -2.36 5.00 7.07
C ILE A 39 -2.34 3.51 6.76
N HIS A 40 -3.25 3.10 5.88
CA HIS A 40 -3.32 1.73 5.38
C HIS A 40 -2.16 1.45 4.43
N LEU A 41 -1.33 0.47 4.79
CA LEU A 41 -0.28 -0.05 3.94
C LEU A 41 -0.55 -1.54 3.67
N SER A 42 0.17 -2.11 2.72
CA SER A 42 0.09 -3.53 2.37
C SER A 42 1.49 -4.09 2.16
N THR A 43 1.69 -5.36 2.50
CA THR A 43 2.87 -6.11 2.03
C THR A 43 2.73 -6.45 0.54
N ALA A 44 3.83 -6.85 -0.11
CA ALA A 44 3.81 -7.30 -1.51
C ALA A 44 2.73 -8.38 -1.77
N GLU A 45 2.60 -9.35 -0.86
CA GLU A 45 1.62 -10.43 -0.95
C GLU A 45 0.17 -9.94 -0.78
N GLN A 46 -0.03 -8.87 -0.01
CA GLN A 46 -1.34 -8.29 0.26
C GLN A 46 -1.81 -7.36 -0.87
N VAL A 47 -0.89 -6.71 -1.59
CA VAL A 47 -1.22 -5.72 -2.63
C VAL A 47 -2.23 -6.25 -3.63
N LEU A 48 -2.09 -7.50 -4.10
CA LEU A 48 -2.98 -8.09 -5.10
C LEU A 48 -4.42 -8.17 -4.60
N GLY A 49 -4.61 -8.71 -3.39
CA GLY A 49 -5.95 -8.84 -2.78
C GLY A 49 -6.56 -7.49 -2.44
N THR A 50 -5.76 -6.54 -1.95
CA THR A 50 -6.21 -5.16 -1.67
C THR A 50 -6.62 -4.45 -2.95
N ALA A 51 -5.82 -4.55 -4.01
CA ALA A 51 -6.10 -3.95 -5.32
C ALA A 51 -7.40 -4.50 -5.92
N ASP A 52 -7.59 -5.82 -5.91
CA ASP A 52 -8.82 -6.45 -6.41
C ASP A 52 -10.05 -6.06 -5.60
N ARG A 53 -9.94 -5.94 -4.27
CA ARG A 53 -11.10 -5.68 -3.40
C ARG A 53 -11.53 -4.22 -3.40
N PHE A 54 -10.58 -3.29 -3.32
CA PHE A 54 -10.87 -1.87 -3.10
C PHE A 54 -10.75 -1.02 -4.35
N PHE A 55 -10.03 -1.48 -5.38
CA PHE A 55 -9.72 -0.69 -6.58
C PHE A 55 -10.24 -1.35 -7.87
N SER A 56 -11.21 -2.27 -7.76
CA SER A 56 -11.85 -2.95 -8.90
C SER A 56 -12.67 -2.06 -9.82
N SER A 57 -12.93 -0.81 -9.47
CA SER A 57 -13.53 0.19 -10.37
C SER A 57 -12.49 1.05 -11.10
N ALA A 58 -11.23 1.08 -10.63
CA ALA A 58 -10.18 1.91 -11.20
C ALA A 58 -9.50 1.21 -12.38
N THR A 59 -9.25 1.93 -13.48
CA THR A 59 -8.50 1.41 -14.64
C THR A 59 -7.00 1.71 -14.54
N THR A 60 -6.64 2.67 -13.70
CA THR A 60 -5.28 3.06 -13.35
C THR A 60 -5.08 2.92 -11.85
N LEU A 61 -3.87 2.56 -11.45
CA LEU A 61 -3.51 2.38 -10.04
C LEU A 61 -2.03 2.66 -9.88
N TYR A 62 -1.67 3.37 -8.84
CA TYR A 62 -0.28 3.64 -8.50
C TYR A 62 0.06 2.97 -7.18
N LEU A 63 1.27 2.41 -7.14
CA LEU A 63 1.87 1.83 -5.95
C LEU A 63 3.06 2.69 -5.54
N LEU A 64 3.04 3.15 -4.29
CA LEU A 64 4.17 3.80 -3.65
C LEU A 64 4.90 2.74 -2.85
N LYS A 65 6.19 2.57 -3.09
CA LYS A 65 7.07 1.63 -2.41
C LYS A 65 7.83 2.34 -1.31
N LEU A 66 7.63 1.90 -0.07
CA LEU A 66 8.19 2.51 1.13
C LEU A 66 9.11 1.50 1.84
N PRO A 67 10.39 1.82 2.10
CA PRO A 67 11.27 0.95 2.88
C PRO A 67 10.71 0.75 4.29
N TYR A 68 10.52 -0.50 4.71
CA TYR A 68 9.95 -0.81 6.03
C TYR A 68 10.79 -0.21 7.17
N ALA A 69 12.13 -0.28 7.04
CA ALA A 69 13.06 0.23 8.05
C ALA A 69 12.88 1.73 8.35
N SER A 70 12.42 2.53 7.38
CA SER A 70 12.16 3.96 7.58
C SER A 70 10.86 4.22 8.36
N LEU A 71 9.94 3.26 8.36
CA LEU A 71 8.60 3.37 8.93
C LEU A 71 8.42 2.54 10.21
N GLU A 72 9.32 1.60 10.50
CA GLU A 72 9.21 0.58 11.55
C GLU A 72 8.65 1.11 12.87
N GLN A 73 9.13 2.27 13.35
CA GLN A 73 8.71 2.85 14.63
C GLN A 73 7.23 3.21 14.72
N GLY A 74 6.57 3.46 13.58
CA GLY A 74 5.14 3.80 13.52
C GLY A 74 4.27 2.66 13.00
N ILE A 75 4.84 1.53 12.58
CA ILE A 75 4.07 0.41 12.04
C ILE A 75 3.49 -0.44 13.17
N GLN A 76 2.16 -0.59 13.13
CA GLN A 76 1.44 -1.60 13.89
C GLN A 76 0.85 -2.63 12.93
N TRP A 77 0.85 -3.89 13.34
CA TRP A 77 0.33 -5.00 12.54
C TRP A 77 -1.02 -5.42 13.11
N ASP A 78 -2.10 -4.95 12.51
CA ASP A 78 -3.45 -5.21 12.99
C ASP A 78 -4.11 -6.33 12.19
N ASP A 79 -4.75 -7.26 12.89
CA ASP A 79 -5.55 -8.30 12.27
C ASP A 79 -6.81 -7.73 11.62
N LEU A 80 -7.07 -8.11 10.37
CA LEU A 80 -8.36 -7.80 9.76
C LEU A 80 -9.47 -8.59 10.45
N PRO A 81 -10.59 -7.94 10.86
CA PRO A 81 -11.74 -8.62 11.46
C PRO A 81 -12.34 -9.73 10.59
N SER A 82 -12.09 -9.66 9.27
CA SER A 82 -12.62 -10.60 8.28
C SER A 82 -11.72 -11.81 8.00
N GLY A 83 -10.62 -12.00 8.74
CA GLY A 83 -9.79 -13.21 8.66
C GLY A 83 -8.78 -13.25 7.50
N GLY A 84 -8.32 -12.08 7.03
CA GLY A 84 -7.41 -11.91 5.89
C GLY A 84 -5.92 -11.74 6.22
N GLY A 85 -5.52 -11.90 7.48
CA GLY A 85 -4.15 -11.67 7.96
C GLY A 85 -3.94 -10.29 8.60
N CYS A 86 -2.70 -10.04 9.07
CA CYS A 86 -2.30 -8.78 9.67
C CYS A 86 -1.86 -7.77 8.61
N PHE A 87 -2.45 -6.58 8.62
CA PHE A 87 -2.07 -5.49 7.74
C PHE A 87 -1.18 -4.49 8.48
N PRO A 88 -0.16 -3.94 7.81
CA PRO A 88 0.66 -2.89 8.39
C PRO A 88 -0.09 -1.56 8.31
N HIS A 89 -0.25 -0.92 9.46
CA HIS A 89 -0.84 0.41 9.60
C HIS A 89 0.19 1.35 10.20
N LEU A 90 0.38 2.51 9.58
CA LEU A 90 1.27 3.55 10.10
C LEU A 90 0.48 4.50 10.99
N TYR A 91 0.84 4.55 12.27
CA TYR A 91 0.24 5.39 13.30
C TYR A 91 1.15 6.55 13.70
N GLY A 92 0.54 7.64 14.19
CA GLY A 92 1.24 8.72 14.88
C GLY A 92 2.14 9.62 14.01
N ARG A 93 2.28 9.32 12.72
CA ARG A 93 2.94 10.19 11.74
C ARG A 93 2.40 9.94 10.32
N ASN A 94 2.71 10.86 9.42
CA ASN A 94 2.54 10.68 7.98
C ASN A 94 3.84 10.17 7.33
N PHE A 95 3.71 9.63 6.11
CA PHE A 95 4.84 9.36 5.23
C PHE A 95 4.95 10.47 4.18
N GLY A 96 6.14 10.64 3.61
CA GLY A 96 6.39 11.68 2.62
C GLY A 96 7.37 11.29 1.53
N ALA A 97 7.81 12.28 0.77
CA ALA A 97 8.85 12.12 -0.26
C ALA A 97 10.13 11.45 0.27
N ALA A 98 10.48 11.64 1.54
CA ALA A 98 11.65 11.03 2.17
C ALA A 98 11.47 9.53 2.47
N ASP A 99 10.23 9.06 2.60
CA ASP A 99 9.91 7.67 2.94
C ASP A 99 9.53 6.82 1.70
N VAL A 100 9.38 7.46 0.52
CA VAL A 100 9.04 6.78 -0.73
C VAL A 100 10.31 6.53 -1.54
N GLU A 101 10.62 5.26 -1.78
CA GLU A 101 11.75 4.84 -2.62
C GLU A 101 11.40 4.92 -4.10
N GLU A 102 10.21 4.46 -4.49
CA GLU A 102 9.75 4.44 -5.88
C GLU A 102 8.22 4.55 -5.94
N ALA A 103 7.72 5.24 -6.95
CA ALA A 103 6.29 5.25 -7.29
C ALA A 103 6.12 4.67 -8.69
N ARG A 104 5.24 3.67 -8.84
CA ARG A 104 4.96 3.03 -10.13
C ARG A 104 3.47 3.05 -10.45
N GLY A 105 3.15 3.47 -11.66
CA GLY A 105 1.80 3.42 -12.22
C GLY A 105 1.56 2.14 -13.00
N PHE A 106 0.37 1.58 -12.84
CA PHE A 106 -0.13 0.40 -13.51
C PHE A 106 -1.47 0.73 -14.16
N THR A 107 -1.71 0.12 -15.31
CA THR A 107 -2.96 0.24 -16.05
C THR A 107 -3.44 -1.15 -16.41
N ARG A 108 -4.75 -1.38 -16.32
CA ARG A 108 -5.34 -2.66 -16.69
C ARG A 108 -6.35 -2.51 -17.81
N ALA A 109 -6.54 -3.58 -18.58
CA ALA A 109 -7.58 -3.63 -19.60
C ALA A 109 -8.97 -3.72 -18.95
N GLU A 110 -10.00 -3.32 -19.70
CA GLU A 110 -11.39 -3.46 -19.26
C GLU A 110 -11.73 -4.95 -19.03
N GLY A 111 -12.31 -5.26 -17.87
CA GLY A 111 -12.63 -6.63 -17.45
C GLY A 111 -11.47 -7.43 -16.84
N GLN A 112 -10.24 -6.90 -16.83
CA GLN A 112 -9.09 -7.54 -16.20
C GLN A 112 -9.08 -7.29 -14.67
N VAL A 113 -8.61 -8.25 -13.87
CA VAL A 113 -8.43 -8.06 -12.42
C VAL A 113 -7.02 -7.57 -12.10
N TRP A 114 -6.85 -6.83 -11.00
CA TRP A 114 -5.54 -6.27 -10.62
C TRP A 114 -4.54 -7.35 -10.25
N SER A 115 -4.99 -8.45 -9.64
CA SER A 115 -4.11 -9.59 -9.38
C SER A 115 -3.47 -10.14 -10.64
N GLU A 116 -4.12 -10.14 -11.80
CA GLU A 116 -3.50 -10.58 -13.07
C GLU A 116 -2.42 -9.62 -13.57
N VAL A 117 -2.60 -8.32 -13.33
CA VAL A 117 -1.69 -7.26 -13.79
C VAL A 117 -0.46 -7.18 -12.90
N LEU A 118 -0.65 -7.34 -11.59
CA LEU A 118 0.39 -7.16 -10.57
C LEU A 118 1.11 -8.48 -10.26
N LYS A 119 0.52 -9.63 -10.56
CA LYS A 119 1.12 -10.94 -10.27
C LYS A 119 2.38 -11.17 -11.11
N GLY A 120 3.45 -11.54 -10.43
CA GLY A 120 4.73 -11.85 -11.06
C GLY A 120 5.54 -10.63 -11.46
N ASP A 121 5.09 -9.41 -11.12
CA ASP A 121 5.94 -8.24 -11.25
C ASP A 121 7.07 -8.34 -10.21
N ALA A 122 8.31 -8.47 -10.70
CA ALA A 122 9.52 -8.56 -9.88
C ALA A 122 9.73 -7.31 -9.00
N TRP A 123 8.93 -6.26 -9.19
CA TRP A 123 8.92 -5.06 -8.38
C TRP A 123 8.23 -5.25 -7.01
N LEU A 124 7.25 -6.15 -6.93
CA LEU A 124 6.55 -6.54 -5.69
C LEU A 124 7.37 -7.62 -4.97
N VAL A 125 8.28 -7.17 -4.11
CA VAL A 125 9.19 -7.99 -3.29
C VAL A 125 9.17 -7.57 -1.84
#